data_AF-A0A914MJW8-F1
#
_entry.id   AF-A0A914MJW8-F1
#
_cell.length_a   1.000
_cell.length_b   1.000
_cell.length_c   1.000
_cell.angle_alpha   90.00
_cell.angle_beta   90.00
_cell.angle_gamma   90.00
#
_symmetry.space_group_name_H-M   'P 1'
#
loop_
_entity.id
_entity.type
_entity.pdbx_description
1 polymer ?
#
loop_
_entity_poly.entity_id
_entity_poly.type
_entity_poly.pdbx_seq_one_letter_code
_entity_poly.pdbx_strand_id
1 'polypeptide(L)'
;MGVIELITHPIIICISLINLSILITSNILHPNLWLLLIFQSSIISTFEIQRWTMVLLKFTGGNIFRPGDQILQDISLFTNMARNIIGHILLIERMLANFMVRKYENWRKPHFSCFSLLILFLFSTLNVLTNGKSWNTTLINLVSNSFLLFCSSFEFLIIGSIGVKNLKKYKKLLPNTEDYSLSEKYQLTENIRTSKQLAPVFICHLINNLFYTILTYFVYFNIATKPSYTQSLCYAVLFVFTSIFEGMIEITVLT
;
A
#
# COMPACT_ATOMS: atom_id res chain seq x y z
N MET A 1 3.38 -22.86 -8.56
CA MET A 1 3.26 -21.40 -8.36
C MET A 1 2.48 -20.72 -9.47
N GLY A 2 2.80 -20.88 -10.77
CA GLY A 2 2.07 -20.19 -11.84
C GLY A 2 0.54 -20.38 -11.83
N VAL A 3 0.04 -21.59 -11.54
CA VAL A 3 -1.41 -21.85 -11.38
C VAL A 3 -2.02 -21.07 -10.20
N ILE A 4 -1.28 -20.94 -9.10
CA ILE A 4 -1.73 -20.17 -7.93
C ILE A 4 -1.82 -18.69 -8.31
N GLU A 5 -0.79 -18.12 -8.95
CA GLU A 5 -0.82 -16.74 -9.45
C GLU A 5 -2.01 -16.49 -10.39
N LEU A 6 -2.30 -17.43 -11.31
CA LEU A 6 -3.44 -17.33 -12.24
C LEU A 6 -4.81 -17.31 -11.56
N ILE A 7 -4.93 -17.87 -10.35
CA ILE A 7 -6.18 -17.89 -9.57
C ILE A 7 -6.22 -16.68 -8.63
N THR A 8 -5.12 -16.38 -7.95
CA THR A 8 -5.06 -15.31 -6.94
C THR A 8 -5.27 -13.94 -7.58
N HIS A 9 -4.54 -13.60 -8.66
CA HIS A 9 -4.59 -12.24 -9.22
C HIS A 9 -6.01 -11.83 -9.69
N PRO A 10 -6.79 -12.65 -10.42
CA PRO A 10 -8.17 -12.32 -10.78
C PRO A 10 -9.10 -12.08 -9.58
N ILE A 11 -8.93 -12.85 -8.49
CA ILE A 11 -9.73 -12.65 -7.28
C ILE A 11 -9.44 -11.28 -6.67
N ILE A 12 -8.16 -10.90 -6.58
CA ILE A 12 -7.76 -9.59 -6.02
C ILE A 12 -8.20 -8.45 -6.95
N ILE A 13 -8.14 -8.61 -8.28
CA ILE A 13 -8.68 -7.65 -9.25
C ILE A 13 -10.17 -7.42 -8.99
N CYS A 14 -10.97 -8.48 -8.79
CA CYS A 14 -12.39 -8.32 -8.49
C CYS A 14 -12.61 -7.53 -7.19
N ILE A 15 -11.85 -7.83 -6.14
CA ILE A 15 -11.93 -7.12 -4.85
C ILE A 15 -11.57 -5.63 -5.03
N SER A 16 -10.47 -5.33 -5.72
CA SER A 16 -10.02 -3.95 -5.92
C SER A 16 -10.99 -3.15 -6.80
N LEU A 17 -11.58 -3.76 -7.84
CA LEU A 17 -12.60 -3.10 -8.66
C LEU A 17 -13.90 -2.84 -7.90
N ILE A 18 -14.32 -3.76 -7.03
CA ILE A 18 -15.47 -3.54 -6.14
C ILE A 18 -15.17 -2.37 -5.19
N ASN A 19 -13.99 -2.34 -4.57
CA ASN A 19 -13.58 -1.25 -3.69
C ASN A 19 -13.51 0.10 -4.43
N LEU A 20 -12.91 0.12 -5.61
CA LEU A 20 -12.87 1.31 -6.45
C LEU A 20 -14.29 1.81 -6.80
N SER A 21 -15.21 0.90 -7.15
CA SER A 21 -16.61 1.25 -7.42
C SER A 21 -17.29 1.87 -6.20
N ILE A 22 -17.13 1.26 -5.03
CA ILE A 22 -17.69 1.77 -3.78
C ILE A 22 -17.09 3.14 -3.45
N LEU A 23 -15.78 3.31 -3.53
CA LEU A 23 -15.10 4.58 -3.27
C LEU A 23 -15.60 5.69 -4.20
N ILE A 24 -15.71 5.44 -5.50
CA ILE A 24 -16.23 6.41 -6.48
C ILE A 24 -17.66 6.83 -6.16
N THR A 25 -18.51 5.91 -5.71
CA THR A 25 -19.90 6.23 -5.34
C THR A 25 -20.03 6.88 -3.96
N SER A 26 -19.03 6.74 -3.09
CA SER A 26 -19.07 7.24 -1.72
C SER A 26 -18.72 8.75 -1.65
N ASN A 27 -19.63 9.55 -1.10
CA ASN A 27 -19.42 10.98 -0.85
C ASN A 27 -19.13 11.30 0.63
N ILE A 28 -18.86 10.28 1.45
CA ILE A 28 -18.75 10.42 2.91
C ILE A 28 -17.34 10.83 3.34
N LEU A 29 -16.32 10.47 2.56
CA LEU A 29 -14.92 10.66 2.93
C LEU A 29 -14.43 12.07 2.61
N HIS A 30 -13.45 12.55 3.39
CA HIS A 30 -12.77 13.80 3.09
C HIS A 30 -12.11 13.74 1.70
N PRO A 31 -12.20 14.79 0.85
CA PRO A 31 -11.71 14.73 -0.54
C PRO A 31 -10.24 14.33 -0.72
N ASN A 32 -9.37 14.69 0.24
CA ASN A 32 -7.97 14.23 0.22
C ASN A 32 -7.88 12.71 0.40
N LEU A 33 -8.50 12.17 1.46
CA LEU A 33 -8.49 10.74 1.73
C LEU A 33 -9.15 9.94 0.60
N TRP A 34 -10.30 10.42 0.13
CA TRP A 34 -11.03 9.81 -0.97
C TRP A 34 -10.15 9.65 -2.22
N LEU A 35 -9.45 10.72 -2.64
CA LEU A 35 -8.57 10.67 -3.80
C LEU A 35 -7.38 9.72 -3.60
N LEU A 36 -6.79 9.70 -2.40
CA LEU A 36 -5.68 8.80 -2.07
C LEU A 36 -6.11 7.32 -2.11
N LEU A 37 -7.29 6.99 -1.59
CA LEU A 37 -7.82 5.63 -1.61
C LEU A 37 -8.19 5.17 -3.02
N ILE A 38 -8.80 6.03 -3.84
CA ILE A 38 -9.06 5.74 -5.26
C ILE A 38 -7.77 5.45 -6.01
N PHE A 39 -6.73 6.26 -5.76
CA PHE A 39 -5.44 6.08 -6.38
C PHE A 39 -4.76 4.77 -5.92
N GLN A 40 -4.82 4.46 -4.63
CA GLN A 40 -4.32 3.18 -4.08
C GLN A 40 -5.01 1.99 -4.76
N SER A 41 -6.34 1.99 -4.83
CA SER A 41 -7.11 0.89 -5.43
C SER A 41 -6.86 0.76 -6.94
N SER A 42 -6.68 1.89 -7.63
CA SER A 42 -6.26 1.93 -9.04
C SER A 42 -4.87 1.33 -9.27
N ILE A 43 -3.90 1.63 -8.39
CA ILE A 43 -2.54 1.06 -8.46
C ILE A 43 -2.57 -0.44 -8.23
N ILE A 44 -3.27 -0.91 -7.20
CA ILE A 44 -3.39 -2.34 -6.89
C ILE A 44 -4.02 -3.06 -8.08
N SER A 45 -5.13 -2.54 -8.63
CA SER A 45 -5.75 -3.11 -9.83
C SER A 45 -4.78 -3.19 -11.02
N THR A 46 -3.99 -2.13 -11.24
CA THR A 46 -3.00 -2.08 -12.33
C THR A 46 -1.88 -3.11 -12.12
N PHE A 47 -1.38 -3.23 -10.89
CA PHE A 47 -0.37 -4.23 -10.53
C PHE A 47 -0.87 -5.65 -10.77
N GLU A 48 -2.08 -5.97 -10.29
CA GLU A 48 -2.66 -7.30 -10.42
C GLU A 48 -2.94 -7.67 -11.89
N ILE A 49 -3.47 -6.74 -12.70
CA ILE A 49 -3.67 -6.94 -14.15
C ILE A 49 -2.33 -7.20 -14.85
N GLN A 50 -1.31 -6.40 -14.54
CA GLN A 50 0.03 -6.56 -15.11
C GLN A 50 0.64 -7.91 -14.75
N ARG A 51 0.52 -8.33 -13.48
CA ARG A 51 1.03 -9.62 -13.00
C ARG A 51 0.31 -10.79 -13.65
N TRP A 52 -1.02 -10.75 -13.68
CA TRP A 52 -1.83 -11.77 -14.36
C TRP A 52 -1.44 -11.91 -15.84
N THR A 53 -1.28 -10.79 -16.54
CA THR A 53 -0.84 -10.75 -17.95
C THR A 53 0.55 -11.38 -18.10
N MET A 54 1.50 -11.05 -17.21
CA MET A 54 2.85 -11.61 -17.25
C MET A 54 2.85 -13.13 -17.04
N VAL A 55 2.04 -13.63 -16.11
CA VAL A 55 1.94 -15.07 -15.83
C VAL A 55 1.27 -15.81 -16.99
N LEU A 56 0.23 -15.22 -17.59
CA LEU A 56 -0.44 -15.76 -18.77
C LEU A 56 0.55 -15.93 -19.94
N LEU A 57 1.35 -14.90 -20.24
CA LEU A 57 2.36 -14.95 -21.31
C LEU A 57 3.44 -16.01 -21.05
N LYS A 58 3.85 -16.20 -19.79
CA LYS A 58 4.81 -17.25 -19.42
C LYS A 58 4.22 -18.65 -19.59
N PHE A 59 2.93 -18.81 -19.27
CA PHE A 59 2.22 -20.08 -19.41
C PHE A 59 2.02 -20.44 -20.88
N THR A 60 1.56 -19.51 -21.71
CA THR A 60 1.39 -19.74 -23.16
C THR A 60 2.72 -19.95 -23.88
N GLY A 61 3.79 -19.32 -23.41
CA GLY A 61 5.15 -19.52 -23.93
C GLY A 61 5.84 -20.81 -23.49
N GLY A 62 5.22 -21.63 -22.63
CA GLY A 62 5.78 -22.92 -22.17
C GLY A 62 7.01 -22.80 -21.25
N ASN A 63 7.41 -21.59 -20.84
CA ASN A 63 8.54 -21.36 -19.95
C ASN A 63 8.16 -20.40 -18.82
N ILE A 64 7.74 -20.99 -17.68
CA ILE A 64 7.31 -20.28 -16.47
C ILE A 64 8.46 -19.46 -15.84
N PHE A 65 9.71 -19.84 -16.11
CA PHE A 65 10.90 -19.20 -15.56
C PHE A 65 11.45 -18.08 -16.44
N ARG A 66 10.87 -17.85 -17.63
CA ARG A 66 11.29 -16.77 -18.52
C ARG A 66 11.14 -15.42 -17.80
N PRO A 67 12.12 -14.49 -17.93
CA PRO A 67 11.89 -13.11 -17.51
C PRO A 67 10.69 -12.53 -18.28
N GLY A 68 9.84 -11.76 -17.60
CA GLY A 68 8.65 -11.18 -18.23
C GLY A 68 9.01 -10.16 -19.32
N ASP A 69 8.01 -9.67 -20.05
CA ASP A 69 8.22 -8.56 -20.97
C ASP A 69 8.74 -7.31 -20.24
N GLN A 70 9.63 -6.55 -20.87
CA GLN A 70 10.27 -5.38 -20.23
C GLN A 70 9.23 -4.32 -19.85
N ILE A 71 8.25 -4.05 -20.72
CA ILE A 71 7.22 -3.03 -20.45
C ILE A 71 6.40 -3.44 -19.23
N LEU A 72 6.05 -4.73 -19.14
CA LEU A 72 5.34 -5.25 -17.98
C LEU A 72 6.20 -5.18 -16.71
N GLN A 73 7.52 -5.40 -16.79
CA GLN A 73 8.42 -5.24 -15.65
C GLN A 73 8.49 -3.77 -15.20
N ASP A 74 8.58 -2.83 -16.12
CA ASP A 74 8.63 -1.39 -15.82
C ASP A 74 7.33 -0.91 -15.13
N ILE A 75 6.17 -1.37 -15.63
CA ILE A 75 4.87 -1.12 -14.97
C ILE A 75 4.84 -1.73 -13.56
N SER A 76 5.41 -2.92 -13.38
CA SER A 76 5.49 -3.58 -12.07
C SER A 76 6.37 -2.79 -11.09
N LEU A 77 7.51 -2.26 -11.56
CA LEU A 77 8.39 -1.42 -10.75
C LEU A 77 7.71 -0.10 -10.38
N PHE A 78 7.02 0.53 -11.32
CA PHE A 78 6.24 1.74 -11.07
C PHE A 78 5.18 1.52 -9.99
N THR A 79 4.31 0.52 -10.20
CA THR A 79 3.19 0.23 -9.30
C THR A 79 3.66 -0.20 -7.91
N ASN A 80 4.73 -1.00 -7.82
CA ASN A 80 5.33 -1.38 -6.54
C ASN A 80 5.88 -0.18 -5.76
N MET A 81 6.60 0.74 -6.43
CA MET A 81 7.10 1.95 -5.78
C MET A 81 5.94 2.85 -5.30
N ALA A 82 4.98 3.08 -6.19
CA ALA A 82 3.80 3.88 -5.91
C ALA A 82 3.02 3.34 -4.70
N ARG A 83 2.83 2.02 -4.64
CA ARG A 83 2.17 1.31 -3.53
C ARG A 83 2.95 1.44 -2.21
N ASN A 84 4.27 1.47 -2.25
CA ASN A 84 5.05 1.63 -1.02
C ASN A 84 5.00 3.06 -0.47
N ILE A 85 4.95 4.06 -1.35
CA ILE A 85 4.87 5.47 -0.93
C ILE A 85 3.46 5.87 -0.49
N ILE A 86 2.40 5.31 -1.10
CA ILE A 86 1.02 5.75 -0.81
C ILE A 86 0.64 5.51 0.66
N GLY A 87 1.15 4.44 1.30
CA GLY A 87 0.98 4.20 2.74
C GLY A 87 1.51 5.36 3.60
N HIS A 88 2.71 5.85 3.25
CA HIS A 88 3.32 7.02 3.89
C HIS A 88 2.51 8.30 3.73
N ILE A 89 1.97 8.54 2.52
CA ILE A 89 1.12 9.70 2.26
C ILE A 89 -0.18 9.62 3.06
N LEU A 90 -0.80 8.44 3.15
CA LEU A 90 -2.00 8.20 3.95
C LEU A 90 -1.74 8.47 5.43
N LEU A 91 -0.59 8.05 5.98
CA LEU A 91 -0.25 8.37 7.36
C LEU A 91 -0.12 9.87 7.60
N ILE A 92 0.59 10.58 6.71
CA ILE A 92 0.76 12.05 6.81
C ILE A 92 -0.60 12.74 6.78
N GLU A 93 -1.48 12.30 5.86
CA GLU A 93 -2.83 12.83 5.75
C GLU A 93 -3.64 12.61 7.05
N ARG A 94 -3.53 11.44 7.67
CA ARG A 94 -4.15 11.15 8.98
C ARG A 94 -3.56 11.99 10.11
N MET A 95 -2.25 12.23 10.10
CA MET A 95 -1.60 13.11 11.07
C MET A 95 -2.12 14.54 10.93
N LEU A 96 -2.25 15.05 9.69
CA LEU A 96 -2.81 16.37 9.43
C LEU A 96 -4.26 16.49 9.91
N ALA A 97 -5.10 15.49 9.63
CA ALA A 97 -6.48 15.45 10.10
C ALA A 97 -6.56 15.46 11.64
N ASN A 98 -5.66 14.75 12.31
CA ASN A 98 -5.64 14.65 13.77
C ASN A 98 -5.08 15.91 14.47
N PHE A 99 -4.05 16.54 13.91
CA PHE A 99 -3.42 17.73 14.52
C PHE A 99 -4.11 19.04 14.14
N MET A 100 -4.68 19.14 12.94
CA MET A 100 -5.25 20.38 12.41
C MET A 100 -6.77 20.32 12.22
N VAL A 101 -7.49 19.59 13.08
CA VAL A 101 -8.93 19.29 12.97
C VAL A 101 -9.78 20.43 12.37
N ARG A 102 -9.78 21.62 12.99
CA ARG A 102 -10.60 22.76 12.53
C ARG A 102 -10.20 23.27 11.15
N LYS A 103 -8.90 23.37 10.87
CA LYS A 103 -8.38 23.84 9.57
C LYS A 103 -8.61 22.78 8.50
N TYR A 104 -8.46 21.50 8.85
CA TYR A 104 -8.66 20.37 7.97
C TYR A 104 -10.11 20.27 7.51
N GLU A 105 -11.07 20.38 8.44
CA GLU A 105 -12.50 20.36 8.15
C GLU A 105 -12.95 21.51 7.23
N ASN A 106 -12.41 22.71 7.45
CA ASN A 106 -12.69 23.86 6.59
C ASN A 106 -12.02 23.73 5.21
N TRP A 107 -10.94 22.95 5.11
CA TRP A 107 -10.16 22.79 3.89
C TRP A 107 -10.56 21.55 3.09
N ARG A 108 -11.83 21.49 2.66
CA ARG A 108 -12.40 20.39 1.85
C ARG A 108 -11.91 20.31 0.40
N LYS A 109 -10.72 20.81 0.08
CA LYS A 109 -10.17 20.74 -1.28
C LYS A 109 -9.08 19.66 -1.35
N PRO A 110 -8.99 18.89 -2.45
CA PRO A 110 -8.03 17.80 -2.61
C PRO A 110 -6.60 18.27 -2.93
N HIS A 111 -6.17 19.44 -2.44
CA HIS A 111 -4.86 20.00 -2.82
C HIS A 111 -3.70 19.17 -2.28
N PHE A 112 -3.82 18.68 -1.04
CA PHE A 112 -2.79 17.85 -0.42
C PHE A 112 -2.64 16.53 -1.18
N SER A 113 -3.75 15.87 -1.52
CA SER A 113 -3.70 14.61 -2.26
C SER A 113 -3.16 14.82 -3.67
N CYS A 114 -3.65 15.80 -4.42
CA CYS A 114 -3.13 16.08 -5.77
C CYS A 114 -1.62 16.36 -5.79
N PHE A 115 -1.12 17.17 -4.84
CA PHE A 115 0.31 17.46 -4.73
C PHE A 115 1.13 16.21 -4.36
N SER A 116 0.65 15.43 -3.39
CA SER A 116 1.34 14.22 -2.95
C SER A 116 1.38 13.13 -4.03
N LEU A 117 0.28 12.99 -4.79
CA LEU A 117 0.20 12.07 -5.92
C LEU A 117 1.12 12.47 -7.07
N LEU A 118 1.29 13.77 -7.33
CA LEU A 118 2.26 14.25 -8.31
C LEU A 118 3.70 13.89 -7.90
N ILE A 119 4.08 14.12 -6.64
CA ILE A 119 5.41 13.74 -6.13
C ILE A 119 5.61 12.22 -6.24
N LEU A 120 4.62 11.43 -5.83
CA LEU A 120 4.68 9.97 -5.92
C LEU A 120 4.85 9.51 -7.36
N PHE A 121 4.12 10.10 -8.31
CA PHE A 121 4.24 9.78 -9.74
C PHE A 121 5.66 10.06 -10.27
N LEU A 122 6.20 11.24 -9.94
CA LEU A 122 7.57 11.61 -10.33
C LEU A 122 8.60 10.65 -9.74
N PHE A 123 8.49 10.35 -8.44
CA PHE A 123 9.44 9.45 -7.77
C PHE A 123 9.36 8.02 -8.32
N SER A 124 8.15 7.51 -8.58
CA SER A 124 7.94 6.18 -9.15
C SER A 124 8.48 6.09 -10.59
N THR A 125 8.32 7.15 -11.38
CA THR A 125 8.89 7.23 -12.73
C THR A 125 10.41 7.29 -12.71
N LEU A 126 11.01 8.12 -11.83
CA LEU A 126 12.46 8.16 -11.64
C LEU A 126 13.01 6.78 -11.21
N ASN A 127 12.29 6.06 -10.36
CA ASN A 127 12.67 4.72 -9.92
C ASN A 127 12.68 3.71 -11.07
N VAL A 128 11.74 3.80 -12.02
CA VAL A 128 11.74 2.98 -13.25
C VAL A 128 12.92 3.33 -14.15
N LEU A 129 13.22 4.62 -14.32
CA LEU A 129 14.32 5.08 -15.20
C LEU A 129 15.71 4.74 -14.65
N THR A 130 15.84 4.62 -13.33
CA THR A 130 17.12 4.39 -12.64
C THR A 130 17.39 2.92 -12.30
N ASN A 131 16.37 2.11 -12.01
CA ASN A 131 16.56 0.69 -11.80
C ASN A 131 16.83 0.00 -13.14
N GLY A 132 18.08 -0.45 -13.33
CA GLY A 132 18.47 -1.23 -14.50
C GLY A 132 17.64 -2.51 -14.67
N LYS A 133 17.62 -3.03 -15.90
CA LYS A 133 16.75 -4.12 -16.39
C LYS A 133 17.05 -5.52 -15.80
N SER A 134 17.77 -5.62 -14.69
CA SER A 134 18.25 -6.90 -14.16
C SER A 134 17.49 -7.32 -12.90
N TRP A 135 17.22 -8.63 -12.78
CA TRP A 135 16.72 -9.25 -11.55
C TRP A 135 17.76 -9.27 -10.42
N ASN A 136 18.94 -8.70 -10.67
CA ASN A 136 20.00 -8.61 -9.68
C ASN A 136 19.63 -7.56 -8.65
N THR A 137 19.60 -7.98 -7.40
CA THR A 137 19.45 -7.09 -6.27
C THR A 137 20.78 -6.38 -6.01
N THR A 138 20.77 -5.05 -6.04
CA THR A 138 21.97 -4.25 -5.70
C THR A 138 21.98 -3.91 -4.20
N LEU A 139 23.12 -3.39 -3.71
CA LEU A 139 23.22 -2.87 -2.35
C LEU A 139 22.21 -1.74 -2.10
N ILE A 140 21.94 -0.91 -3.12
CA ILE A 140 20.97 0.17 -3.05
C ILE A 140 19.57 -0.39 -2.80
N ASN A 141 19.18 -1.48 -3.48
CA ASN A 141 17.88 -2.12 -3.26
C ASN A 141 17.77 -2.65 -1.81
N LEU A 142 18.83 -3.27 -1.29
CA LEU A 142 18.86 -3.77 0.09
C LEU A 142 18.70 -2.64 1.12
N VAL A 143 19.47 -1.56 0.97
CA VAL A 143 19.41 -0.39 1.85
C VAL A 143 18.04 0.29 1.76
N SER A 144 17.52 0.51 0.56
CA SER A 144 16.20 1.12 0.35
C SER A 144 15.07 0.30 0.96
N ASN A 145 15.07 -1.03 0.79
CA ASN A 145 14.05 -1.90 1.38
C ASN A 145 14.15 -1.94 2.91
N SER A 146 15.37 -1.95 3.46
CA SER A 146 15.58 -1.86 4.91
C SER A 146 15.06 -0.53 5.47
N PHE A 147 15.28 0.58 4.74
CA PHE A 147 14.74 1.88 5.10
C PHE A 147 13.21 1.92 5.03
N LEU A 148 12.59 1.33 3.99
CA LEU A 148 11.13 1.21 3.89
C LEU A 148 10.53 0.37 5.04
N LEU A 149 11.20 -0.71 5.44
CA LEU A 149 10.82 -1.50 6.61
C LEU A 149 10.89 -0.69 7.90
N PHE A 150 11.95 0.11 8.07
CA PHE A 150 12.08 1.02 9.21
C PHE A 150 10.96 2.06 9.22
N CYS A 151 10.69 2.70 8.08
CA CYS A 151 9.59 3.65 7.94
C CYS A 151 8.26 3.00 8.32
N SER A 152 7.87 1.89 7.68
CA SER A 152 6.60 1.19 7.97
C SER A 152 6.47 0.71 9.43
N SER A 153 7.57 0.35 10.07
CA SER A 153 7.58 0.06 11.52
C SER A 153 7.23 1.30 12.34
N PHE A 154 7.82 2.45 11.99
CA PHE A 154 7.52 3.73 12.62
C PHE A 154 6.07 4.17 12.38
N GLU A 155 5.53 3.94 11.18
CA GLU A 155 4.13 4.21 10.86
C GLU A 155 3.17 3.43 11.74
N PHE A 156 3.40 2.13 11.87
CA PHE A 156 2.60 1.25 12.71
C PHE A 156 2.59 1.74 14.17
N LEU A 157 3.75 2.18 14.68
CA LEU A 157 3.86 2.76 16.02
C LEU A 157 3.12 4.11 16.15
N ILE A 158 3.20 4.99 15.14
CA ILE A 158 2.50 6.27 15.14
C ILE A 158 0.98 6.05 15.13
N ILE A 159 0.46 5.22 14.21
CA ILE A 159 -0.99 5.02 14.10
C ILE A 159 -1.55 4.35 15.35
N GLY A 160 -0.81 3.39 15.94
CA GLY A 160 -1.16 2.79 17.22
C GLY A 160 -1.18 3.82 18.35
N SER A 161 -0.17 4.70 18.39
CA SER A 161 -0.09 5.78 19.38
C SER A 161 -1.23 6.79 19.23
N ILE A 162 -1.58 7.18 18.00
CA ILE A 162 -2.72 8.06 17.71
C ILE A 162 -4.03 7.41 18.15
N GLY A 163 -4.24 6.14 17.78
CA GLY A 163 -5.43 5.38 18.17
C GLY A 163 -5.60 5.29 19.69
N VAL A 164 -4.53 4.98 20.43
CA VAL A 164 -4.55 4.92 21.90
C VAL A 164 -4.80 6.29 22.51
N LYS A 165 -4.16 7.36 22.02
CA LYS A 165 -4.38 8.73 22.49
C LYS A 165 -5.82 9.17 22.27
N ASN A 166 -6.38 8.91 21.09
CA ASN A 166 -7.75 9.28 20.74
C ASN A 166 -8.77 8.49 21.59
N LEU A 167 -8.54 7.19 21.81
CA LEU A 167 -9.38 6.39 22.69
C LEU A 167 -9.34 6.87 24.14
N LYS A 168 -8.15 7.23 24.66
CA LYS A 168 -8.02 7.82 26.01
C LYS A 168 -8.75 9.15 26.11
N LYS A 169 -8.64 10.02 25.10
CA LYS A 169 -9.39 11.29 25.04
C LYS A 169 -10.89 11.04 25.03
N TYR A 170 -11.37 10.07 24.24
CA TYR A 170 -12.79 9.70 24.16
C TYR A 170 -13.34 9.17 25.49
N LYS A 171 -12.59 8.33 26.21
CA LYS A 171 -12.99 7.85 27.54
C LYS A 171 -13.10 8.97 28.58
N LYS A 172 -12.25 10.00 28.48
CA LYS A 172 -12.33 11.19 29.34
C LYS A 172 -13.52 12.10 29.01
N LEU A 173 -14.03 12.02 27.78
CA LEU A 173 -15.17 12.83 27.30
C LEU A 173 -16.53 12.28 27.74
N LEU A 174 -16.64 10.96 27.90
CA LEU A 174 -17.86 10.28 28.34
C LEU A 174 -18.50 10.85 29.61
N PRO A 175 -17.75 11.19 30.69
CA PRO A 175 -18.34 11.76 31.90
C PRO A 175 -18.68 13.26 31.83
N ASN A 176 -18.03 14.05 30.95
CA ASN A 176 -18.19 15.52 30.89
C ASN A 176 -18.69 15.96 29.52
N THR A 177 -19.90 15.54 29.15
CA THR A 177 -20.44 15.79 27.80
C THR A 177 -20.77 17.26 27.51
N GLU A 178 -20.94 18.11 28.50
CA GLU A 178 -21.36 19.51 28.30
C GLU A 178 -20.22 20.42 27.81
N ASP A 179 -18.96 20.11 28.15
CA ASP A 179 -17.80 20.98 27.88
C ASP A 179 -17.32 20.96 26.42
N TYR A 180 -17.85 20.07 25.57
CA TYR A 180 -17.31 19.81 24.23
C TYR A 180 -18.32 20.04 23.12
N SER A 181 -17.87 20.73 22.08
CA SER A 181 -18.67 20.99 20.89
C SER A 181 -19.02 19.69 20.15
N LEU A 182 -20.17 19.67 19.48
CA LEU A 182 -20.61 18.53 18.66
C LEU A 182 -19.60 18.17 17.57
N SER A 183 -18.95 19.17 16.97
CA SER A 183 -17.92 18.96 15.94
C SER A 183 -16.69 18.24 16.51
N GLU A 184 -16.23 18.60 17.70
CA GLU A 184 -15.07 17.93 18.34
C GLU A 184 -15.38 16.47 18.69
N LYS A 185 -16.61 16.17 19.13
CA LYS A 185 -17.05 14.80 19.39
C LYS A 185 -17.14 13.98 18.10
N TYR A 186 -17.70 14.56 17.03
CA TYR A 186 -17.80 13.92 15.73
C TYR A 186 -16.40 13.59 15.18
N GLN A 187 -15.49 14.57 15.16
CA GLN A 187 -14.13 14.40 14.66
C GLN A 187 -13.33 13.36 15.44
N LEU A 188 -13.46 13.35 16.78
CA LEU A 188 -12.77 12.33 17.58
C LEU A 188 -13.31 10.92 17.28
N THR A 189 -14.62 10.78 17.14
CA THR A 189 -15.27 9.50 16.82
C THR A 189 -14.85 9.01 15.44
N GLU A 190 -14.82 9.91 14.45
CA GLU A 190 -14.33 9.64 13.10
C GLU A 190 -12.86 9.21 13.14
N ASN A 191 -11.99 9.95 13.82
CA ASN A 191 -10.57 9.62 13.92
C ASN A 191 -10.33 8.25 14.58
N ILE A 192 -11.11 7.87 15.60
CA ILE A 192 -11.03 6.53 16.21
C ILE A 192 -11.48 5.47 15.22
N ARG A 193 -12.61 5.66 14.54
CA ARG A 193 -13.12 4.71 13.54
C ARG A 193 -12.10 4.51 12.42
N THR A 194 -11.59 5.59 11.84
CA THR A 194 -10.64 5.53 10.73
C THR A 194 -9.30 4.96 11.18
N SER A 195 -8.83 5.25 12.41
CA SER A 195 -7.61 4.61 12.94
C SER A 195 -7.77 3.09 13.08
N LYS A 196 -8.96 2.61 13.48
CA LYS A 196 -9.26 1.17 13.54
C LYS A 196 -9.31 0.54 12.16
N GLN A 197 -9.89 1.23 11.16
CA GLN A 197 -9.94 0.75 9.77
C GLN A 197 -8.55 0.72 9.13
N LEU A 198 -7.70 1.70 9.41
CA LEU A 198 -6.35 1.77 8.82
C LEU A 198 -5.32 0.91 9.55
N ALA A 199 -5.54 0.51 10.81
CA ALA A 199 -4.58 -0.32 11.54
C ALA A 199 -4.25 -1.65 10.82
N PRO A 200 -5.25 -2.43 10.34
CA PRO A 200 -5.00 -3.58 9.47
C PRO A 200 -4.17 -3.24 8.23
N VAL A 201 -4.41 -2.10 7.59
CA VAL A 201 -3.66 -1.65 6.41
C VAL A 201 -2.18 -1.48 6.73
N PHE A 202 -1.85 -0.78 7.82
CA PHE A 202 -0.46 -0.58 8.23
C PHE A 202 0.22 -1.89 8.68
N ILE A 203 -0.53 -2.82 9.31
CA ILE A 203 -0.02 -4.15 9.64
C ILE A 203 0.32 -4.92 8.36
N CYS A 204 -0.60 -4.92 7.39
CA CYS A 204 -0.40 -5.57 6.10
C CYS A 204 0.81 -4.96 5.36
N HIS A 205 0.93 -3.64 5.39
CA HIS A 205 2.05 -2.93 4.78
C HIS A 205 3.40 -3.27 5.44
N LEU A 206 3.45 -3.28 6.77
CA LEU A 206 4.63 -3.67 7.54
C LEU A 206 5.06 -5.11 7.23
N ILE A 207 4.11 -6.04 7.23
CA ILE A 207 4.37 -7.44 6.90
C ILE A 207 4.89 -7.56 5.47
N ASN A 208 4.26 -6.90 4.50
CA ASN A 208 4.71 -6.93 3.11
C ASN A 208 6.16 -6.42 2.96
N ASN A 209 6.48 -5.28 3.58
CA ASN A 209 7.84 -4.72 3.57
C ASN A 209 8.85 -5.64 4.27
N LEU A 210 8.45 -6.34 5.33
CA LEU A 210 9.29 -7.31 6.01
C LEU A 210 9.65 -8.47 5.07
N PHE A 211 8.66 -9.09 4.43
CA PHE A 211 8.90 -10.19 3.48
C PHE A 211 9.72 -9.73 2.26
N TYR A 212 9.46 -8.52 1.76
CA TYR A 212 10.24 -7.94 0.66
C TYR A 212 11.71 -7.74 1.05
N THR A 213 11.96 -7.26 2.27
CA THR A 213 13.32 -7.07 2.81
C THR A 213 14.04 -8.40 3.02
N ILE A 214 13.36 -9.41 3.59
CA ILE A 214 13.92 -10.76 3.76
C ILE A 214 14.30 -11.35 2.41
N LEU A 215 13.43 -11.26 1.40
CA LEU A 215 13.74 -11.76 0.07
C LEU A 215 14.94 -11.02 -0.54
N THR A 216 14.94 -9.70 -0.46
CA THR A 216 16.02 -8.85 -0.99
C THR A 216 17.35 -9.24 -0.36
N TYR A 217 17.37 -9.50 0.95
CA TYR A 217 18.53 -10.00 1.67
C TYR A 217 18.99 -11.37 1.13
N PHE A 218 18.08 -12.34 0.97
CA PHE A 218 18.41 -13.67 0.43
C PHE A 218 18.94 -13.62 -1.01
N VAL A 219 18.38 -12.75 -1.86
CA VAL A 219 18.86 -12.60 -3.24
C VAL A 219 20.22 -11.89 -3.27
N TYR A 220 20.41 -10.83 -2.49
CA TYR A 220 21.66 -10.07 -2.42
C TYR A 220 22.84 -10.94 -1.96
N PHE A 221 22.66 -11.74 -0.91
CA PHE A 221 23.69 -12.65 -0.38
C PHE A 221 23.79 -13.98 -1.15
N ASN A 222 23.11 -14.11 -2.30
CA ASN A 222 23.11 -15.32 -3.12
C ASN A 222 22.66 -16.61 -2.38
N ILE A 223 21.85 -16.48 -1.32
CA ILE A 223 21.31 -17.60 -0.56
C ILE A 223 20.25 -18.33 -1.40
N ALA A 224 19.45 -17.58 -2.17
CA ALA A 224 18.34 -18.10 -2.98
C ALA A 224 18.59 -18.04 -4.50
N THR A 225 19.81 -17.77 -4.96
CA THR A 225 20.10 -17.57 -6.40
C THR A 225 20.56 -18.82 -7.13
N LYS A 226 20.88 -19.91 -6.39
CA LYS A 226 21.26 -21.20 -7.00
C LYS A 226 20.34 -22.32 -6.52
N PRO A 227 19.80 -23.14 -7.44
CA PRO A 227 19.80 -23.00 -8.91
C PRO A 227 18.99 -21.80 -9.43
N SER A 228 19.14 -21.43 -10.71
CA SER A 228 18.54 -20.22 -11.31
C SER A 228 17.01 -20.14 -11.19
N TYR A 229 16.32 -21.28 -11.14
CA TYR A 229 14.88 -21.32 -10.95
C TYR A 229 14.44 -20.91 -9.54
N THR A 230 15.31 -21.03 -8.53
CA THR A 230 15.01 -20.69 -7.14
C THR A 230 14.69 -19.21 -6.98
N GLN A 231 15.46 -18.35 -7.65
CA GLN A 231 15.21 -16.90 -7.63
C GLN A 231 13.83 -16.56 -8.21
N SER A 232 13.49 -17.15 -9.37
CA SER A 232 12.16 -16.96 -9.97
C SER A 232 11.04 -17.48 -9.10
N LEU A 233 11.23 -18.61 -8.43
CA LEU A 233 10.27 -19.19 -7.49
C LEU A 233 10.06 -18.27 -6.27
N CYS A 234 11.14 -17.76 -5.69
CA CYS A 234 11.06 -16.85 -4.55
C CYS A 234 10.32 -15.55 -4.88
N TYR A 235 10.56 -14.97 -6.06
CA TYR A 235 9.77 -13.83 -6.52
C TYR A 235 8.31 -14.19 -6.74
N ALA A 236 7.99 -15.34 -7.32
CA ALA A 236 6.60 -15.77 -7.50
C ALA A 236 5.88 -15.95 -6.15
N VAL A 237 6.54 -16.55 -5.15
CA VAL A 237 6.01 -16.66 -3.77
C VAL A 237 5.76 -15.28 -3.19
N LEU A 238 6.72 -14.36 -3.30
CA LEU A 238 6.58 -13.00 -2.81
C LEU A 238 5.42 -12.28 -3.49
N PHE A 239 5.28 -12.38 -4.82
CA PHE A 239 4.19 -11.70 -5.53
C PHE A 239 2.82 -12.23 -5.11
N VAL A 240 2.64 -13.55 -4.98
CA VAL A 240 1.38 -14.12 -4.45
C VAL A 240 1.11 -13.61 -3.04
N PHE A 241 2.12 -13.60 -2.18
CA PHE A 241 2.01 -13.11 -0.82
C PHE A 241 1.59 -11.64 -0.79
N THR A 242 2.30 -10.79 -1.53
CA THR A 242 2.02 -9.36 -1.68
C THR A 242 0.58 -9.12 -2.18
N SER A 243 0.14 -9.86 -3.20
CA SER A 243 -1.24 -9.78 -3.71
C SER A 243 -2.30 -10.17 -2.67
N ILE A 244 -2.04 -11.18 -1.84
CA ILE A 244 -2.96 -11.56 -0.75
C ILE A 244 -3.09 -10.42 0.26
N PHE A 245 -1.97 -9.82 0.68
CA PHE A 245 -1.99 -8.70 1.62
C PHE A 245 -2.63 -7.44 1.02
N GLU A 246 -2.49 -7.22 -0.27
CA GLU A 246 -3.22 -6.16 -0.98
C GLU A 246 -4.72 -6.42 -1.03
N GLY A 247 -5.13 -7.65 -1.30
CA GLY A 247 -6.52 -8.06 -1.15
C GLY A 247 -7.06 -7.77 0.25
N MET A 248 -6.28 -8.09 1.29
CA MET A 248 -6.66 -7.79 2.68
C MET A 248 -6.77 -6.28 2.94
N ILE A 249 -5.84 -5.47 2.41
CA ILE A 249 -5.90 -4.01 2.49
C ILE A 249 -7.20 -3.49 1.85
N GLU A 250 -7.53 -3.94 0.64
CA GLU A 250 -8.75 -3.51 -0.04
C GLU A 250 -10.02 -3.95 0.71
N ILE A 251 -10.04 -5.18 1.27
CA ILE A 251 -11.16 -5.63 2.12
C ILE A 251 -11.31 -4.74 3.36
N THR A 252 -10.22 -4.32 4.00
CA THR A 252 -10.30 -3.49 5.21
C THR A 252 -10.82 -2.08 4.93
N VAL A 253 -10.70 -1.59 3.70
CA VAL A 253 -11.30 -0.31 3.28
C VAL A 253 -12.81 -0.44 3.09
N LEU A 254 -13.30 -1.64 2.75
CA LEU A 254 -14.73 -1.92 2.57
C LEU A 254 -15.50 -2.07 3.89
N THR A 255 -14.82 -2.45 4.98
CA THR A 255 -15.43 -2.76 6.29
C THR A 255 -15.32 -1.61 7.29
#